data_AF-A0A250KIL8-F1
#
_entry.id   AF-A0A250KIL8-F1
#
_cell.length_a   1.000
_cell.length_b   1.000
_cell.length_c   1.000
_cell.angle_alpha   90.00
_cell.angle_beta   90.00
_cell.angle_gamma   90.00
#
_symmetry.space_group_name_H-M   'P 1'
#
loop_
_entity.id
_entity.type
_entity.pdbx_description
1 polymer ?
#
loop_
_entity_poly.entity_id
_entity_poly.type
_entity_poly.pdbx_seq_one_letter_code
_entity_poly.pdbx_strand_id
1 'polypeptide(L)'
;MKKITCNFFVVLYLLIGAISIVSCSKNEDFPVDKKEPAVQMTLNEQTKTATIKVSGLAAKTHLQLVYATARGQVLGEALVNADGTQQFEVDQLVGFEQNLKVVVKENETKTTLKELKVPAATQTLTQQQLVNMLTKHAWNSVVRTSRVLVANSDNKPYAMFVTVAQKTFKFEPNNKFIFTVTSPLNYTYENGSWTINNSVLNISTRIPIGPLEMKNLRVTKITDSELSLLVEISDGLFLISFEAQK
;
A
#
# COMPACT_ATOMS: atom_id res chain seq x y z
N MET A 1 21.69 -57.03 66.67
CA MET A 1 20.28 -56.60 66.79
C MET A 1 19.39 -57.52 65.98
N LYS A 2 18.21 -57.83 66.53
CA LYS A 2 17.05 -58.63 66.04
C LYS A 2 16.87 -58.67 64.50
N LYS A 3 16.81 -59.86 63.89
CA LYS A 3 15.64 -60.75 63.60
C LYS A 3 14.77 -60.22 62.43
N ILE A 4 14.75 -60.96 61.30
CA ILE A 4 13.69 -61.91 60.84
C ILE A 4 12.79 -61.21 59.79
N THR A 5 13.00 -61.50 58.49
CA THR A 5 12.28 -62.49 57.64
C THR A 5 10.79 -62.18 57.49
N CYS A 6 10.26 -62.22 56.27
CA CYS A 6 9.30 -63.22 55.77
C CYS A 6 8.39 -62.43 54.79
N ASN A 7 7.78 -62.96 53.73
CA ASN A 7 7.67 -64.32 53.25
C ASN A 7 7.07 -64.29 51.83
N PHE A 8 7.51 -65.25 51.04
CA PHE A 8 6.73 -66.16 50.19
C PHE A 8 5.96 -65.62 48.96
N PHE A 9 6.26 -66.08 47.75
CA PHE A 9 6.07 -67.42 47.14
C PHE A 9 4.69 -67.58 46.49
N VAL A 10 4.69 -68.31 45.36
CA VAL A 10 3.56 -68.93 44.64
C VAL A 10 2.94 -68.02 43.56
N VAL A 11 3.37 -68.07 42.29
CA VAL A 11 3.12 -69.12 41.25
C VAL A 11 1.75 -68.95 40.56
N LEU A 12 1.84 -68.62 39.25
CA LEU A 12 1.09 -69.17 38.11
C LEU A 12 -0.45 -69.18 38.13
N TYR A 13 -1.09 -68.50 37.17
CA TYR A 13 -2.25 -68.94 36.35
C TYR A 13 -2.52 -67.83 35.30
N LEU A 14 -2.10 -67.95 34.03
CA LEU A 14 -2.78 -68.56 32.88
C LEU A 14 -4.24 -68.12 32.62
N LEU A 15 -4.41 -67.51 31.43
CA LEU A 15 -5.55 -67.54 30.49
C LEU A 15 -6.69 -66.49 30.56
N ILE A 16 -6.74 -65.73 29.45
CA ILE A 16 -7.90 -65.38 28.59
C ILE A 16 -8.90 -64.33 29.08
N GLY A 17 -8.96 -63.24 28.31
CA GLY A 17 -10.21 -62.82 27.67
C GLY A 17 -10.78 -61.46 28.04
N ALA A 18 -10.44 -60.42 27.27
CA ALA A 18 -11.39 -59.35 26.93
C ALA A 18 -10.90 -58.59 25.69
N ILE A 19 -11.60 -58.84 24.59
CA ILE A 19 -11.56 -58.08 23.35
C ILE A 19 -11.86 -56.62 23.70
N SER A 20 -10.85 -55.74 23.59
CA SER A 20 -11.07 -54.30 23.53
C SER A 20 -10.80 -53.89 22.10
N ILE A 21 -11.88 -53.76 21.35
CA ILE A 21 -11.95 -53.14 20.04
C ILE A 21 -11.59 -51.68 20.26
N VAL A 22 -10.32 -51.33 20.20
CA VAL A 22 -9.94 -49.92 20.06
C VAL A 22 -10.28 -49.59 18.62
N SER A 23 -11.48 -49.01 18.45
CA SER A 23 -11.89 -48.31 17.25
C SER A 23 -10.83 -47.23 16.98
N CYS A 24 -9.85 -47.58 16.15
CA CYS A 24 -9.06 -46.58 15.44
C CYS A 24 -10.05 -45.92 14.49
N SER A 25 -10.69 -44.83 14.93
CA SER A 25 -11.18 -43.84 14.00
C SER A 25 -9.95 -43.41 13.20
N LYS A 26 -9.83 -43.95 12.00
CA LYS A 26 -9.08 -43.28 10.95
C LYS A 26 -9.68 -41.89 10.92
N ASN A 27 -8.95 -40.90 11.44
CA ASN A 27 -9.12 -39.55 10.96
C ASN A 27 -8.84 -39.68 9.47
N GLU A 28 -9.92 -39.73 8.69
CA GLU A 28 -9.81 -39.37 7.29
C GLU A 28 -9.34 -37.92 7.31
N ASP A 29 -8.03 -37.74 7.18
CA ASP A 29 -7.48 -36.55 6.59
C ASP A 29 -8.10 -36.50 5.20
N PHE A 30 -9.29 -35.91 5.13
CA PHE A 30 -9.81 -35.42 3.87
C PHE A 30 -8.67 -34.60 3.27
N PRO A 31 -8.25 -34.88 2.03
CA PRO A 31 -7.34 -33.98 1.35
C PRO A 31 -8.06 -32.65 1.32
N VAL A 32 -7.64 -31.72 2.18
CA VAL A 32 -8.01 -30.32 2.03
C VAL A 32 -7.44 -29.99 0.67
N ASP A 33 -8.30 -29.95 -0.35
CA ASP A 33 -7.95 -29.50 -1.68
C ASP A 33 -7.26 -28.15 -1.50
N LYS A 34 -5.93 -28.18 -1.50
CA LYS A 34 -5.11 -27.01 -1.27
C LYS A 34 -5.14 -26.26 -2.59
N LYS A 35 -6.25 -25.56 -2.81
CA LYS A 35 -6.50 -24.77 -3.99
C LYS A 35 -5.33 -23.81 -4.11
N GLU A 36 -4.55 -23.94 -5.17
CA GLU A 36 -3.40 -23.06 -5.35
C GLU A 36 -3.88 -21.60 -5.36
N PRO A 37 -3.21 -20.69 -4.63
CA PRO A 37 -3.59 -19.30 -4.60
C PRO A 37 -3.57 -18.70 -6.00
N ALA A 38 -4.68 -18.11 -6.43
CA ALA A 38 -4.80 -17.46 -7.72
C ALA A 38 -4.89 -15.94 -7.56
N VAL A 39 -4.16 -15.22 -8.41
CA VAL A 39 -4.17 -13.75 -8.46
C VAL A 39 -4.55 -13.29 -9.87
N GLN A 40 -5.66 -12.57 -9.96
CA GLN A 40 -6.22 -12.02 -11.19
C GLN A 40 -6.31 -10.50 -11.09
N MET A 41 -6.11 -9.82 -12.22
CA MET A 41 -6.25 -8.37 -12.31
C MET A 41 -7.19 -8.03 -13.46
N THR A 42 -8.13 -7.13 -13.20
CA THR A 42 -9.02 -6.55 -14.20
C THR A 42 -8.89 -5.03 -14.19
N LEU A 43 -8.92 -4.40 -15.36
CA LEU A 43 -8.81 -2.96 -15.50
C LEU A 43 -10.17 -2.37 -15.86
N ASN A 44 -10.51 -1.26 -15.20
CA ASN A 44 -11.61 -0.40 -15.57
C ASN A 44 -11.02 0.90 -16.14
N GLU A 45 -10.92 0.98 -17.46
CA GLU A 45 -10.38 2.13 -18.18
C GLU A 45 -11.23 3.40 -17.98
N GLN A 46 -12.52 3.27 -17.65
CA GLN A 46 -13.43 4.40 -17.46
C GLN A 46 -13.17 5.08 -16.12
N THR A 47 -13.01 4.29 -15.05
CA THR A 47 -12.69 4.80 -13.71
C THR A 47 -11.19 4.93 -13.47
N LYS A 48 -10.36 4.45 -14.41
CA LYS A 48 -8.90 4.37 -14.29
C LYS A 48 -8.48 3.59 -13.05
N THR A 49 -9.11 2.44 -12.81
CA THR A 49 -8.90 1.62 -11.60
C THR A 49 -8.58 0.19 -11.99
N ALA A 50 -7.60 -0.42 -11.33
CA ALA A 50 -7.31 -1.84 -11.39
C ALA A 50 -7.89 -2.55 -10.16
N THR A 51 -8.64 -3.62 -10.39
CA THR A 51 -9.11 -4.53 -9.34
C THR A 51 -8.22 -5.76 -9.35
N ILE A 52 -7.54 -6.02 -8.22
CA ILE A 52 -6.66 -7.18 -8.03
C ILE A 52 -7.37 -8.14 -7.10
N LYS A 53 -7.83 -9.27 -7.63
CA LYS A 53 -8.54 -10.31 -6.88
C LYS A 53 -7.59 -11.45 -6.55
N VAL A 54 -7.59 -11.87 -5.29
CA VAL A 54 -6.88 -13.02 -4.76
C VAL A 54 -7.90 -14.07 -4.32
N SER A 55 -7.68 -15.34 -4.63
CA SER A 55 -8.54 -16.45 -4.22
C SER A 55 -7.72 -17.70 -3.89
N GLY A 56 -8.34 -18.66 -3.19
CA GLY A 56 -7.67 -19.91 -2.83
C GLY A 56 -6.74 -19.79 -1.63
N LEU A 57 -7.00 -18.84 -0.73
CA LEU A 57 -6.28 -18.69 0.53
C LEU A 57 -7.18 -19.02 1.72
N ALA A 58 -6.57 -19.38 2.85
CA ALA A 58 -7.31 -19.56 4.08
C ALA A 58 -7.89 -18.22 4.58
N ALA A 59 -9.06 -18.29 5.22
CA ALA A 59 -9.65 -17.12 5.85
C ALA A 59 -8.67 -16.50 6.87
N LYS A 60 -8.65 -15.16 6.94
CA LYS A 60 -7.75 -14.38 7.80
C LYS A 60 -6.26 -14.45 7.46
N THR A 61 -5.85 -15.08 6.36
CA THR A 61 -4.48 -14.92 5.86
C THR A 61 -4.19 -13.44 5.60
N HIS A 62 -3.03 -12.95 6.06
CA HIS A 62 -2.63 -11.54 5.89
C HIS A 62 -2.03 -11.33 4.51
N LEU A 63 -2.65 -10.45 3.73
CA LEU A 63 -2.21 -10.05 2.40
C LEU A 63 -1.68 -8.61 2.42
N GLN A 64 -0.60 -8.40 1.67
CA GLN A 64 -0.07 -7.08 1.35
C GLN A 64 0.03 -6.93 -0.17
N LEU A 65 -0.37 -5.76 -0.67
CA LEU A 65 -0.05 -5.30 -2.00
C LEU A 65 1.11 -4.30 -1.90
N VAL A 66 2.22 -4.58 -2.58
CA VAL A 66 3.48 -3.86 -2.38
C VAL A 66 4.05 -3.44 -3.73
N TYR A 67 4.72 -2.29 -3.81
CA TYR A 67 5.53 -1.96 -4.99
C TYR A 67 6.67 -2.97 -5.16
N ALA A 68 6.81 -3.54 -6.36
CA ALA A 68 7.74 -4.61 -6.69
C ALA A 68 9.18 -4.09 -6.90
N THR A 69 9.72 -3.43 -5.88
CA THR A 69 11.11 -2.98 -5.82
C THR A 69 11.65 -3.19 -4.40
N ALA A 70 12.97 -3.27 -4.26
CA ALA A 70 13.64 -3.50 -2.96
C ALA A 70 13.23 -2.47 -1.89
N ARG A 71 12.86 -1.25 -2.31
CA ARG A 71 12.43 -0.18 -1.41
C ARG A 71 10.96 0.24 -1.60
N GLY A 72 10.19 -0.64 -2.23
CA GLY A 72 8.76 -0.44 -2.49
C GLY A 72 7.98 -0.46 -1.19
N GLN A 73 7.05 0.48 -1.06
CA GLN A 73 6.20 0.56 0.12
C GLN A 73 4.94 -0.29 -0.06
N VAL A 74 4.31 -0.61 1.07
CA VAL A 74 3.02 -1.29 1.07
C VAL A 74 1.95 -0.31 0.59
N LEU A 75 1.25 -0.67 -0.47
CA LEU A 75 0.15 0.10 -1.05
C LEU A 75 -1.17 -0.17 -0.32
N GLY A 76 -1.39 -1.41 0.12
CA GLY A 76 -2.58 -1.81 0.86
C GLY A 76 -2.36 -3.13 1.59
N GLU A 77 -3.10 -3.33 2.67
CA GLU A 77 -3.11 -4.56 3.46
C GLU A 77 -4.53 -4.97 3.77
N ALA A 78 -4.78 -6.27 3.78
CA ALA A 78 -6.08 -6.82 4.12
C ALA A 78 -5.96 -8.25 4.66
N LEU A 79 -6.99 -8.69 5.39
CA LEU A 79 -7.16 -10.08 5.75
C LEU A 79 -8.06 -10.77 4.72
N VAL A 80 -7.77 -12.01 4.35
CA VAL A 80 -8.62 -12.79 3.45
C VAL A 80 -9.99 -13.04 4.09
N ASN A 81 -11.05 -12.89 3.30
CA ASN A 81 -12.44 -13.08 3.76
C ASN A 81 -12.73 -14.56 4.08
N ALA A 82 -13.89 -14.81 4.71
CA ALA A 82 -14.31 -16.16 5.08
C ALA A 82 -14.47 -17.12 3.89
N ASP A 83 -14.75 -16.58 2.69
CA ASP A 83 -14.87 -17.34 1.45
C ASP A 83 -13.52 -17.65 0.78
N GLY A 84 -12.40 -17.28 1.40
CA GLY A 84 -11.05 -17.49 0.88
C GLY A 84 -10.66 -16.52 -0.24
N THR A 85 -11.35 -15.38 -0.38
CA THR A 85 -11.05 -14.35 -1.36
C THR A 85 -10.72 -13.00 -0.75
N GLN A 86 -10.03 -12.15 -1.51
CA GLN A 86 -9.84 -10.73 -1.19
C GLN A 86 -9.65 -9.92 -2.47
N GLN A 87 -9.94 -8.62 -2.42
CA GLN A 87 -9.70 -7.67 -3.49
C GLN A 87 -8.98 -6.41 -3.03
N PHE A 88 -8.13 -5.88 -3.90
CA PHE A 88 -7.55 -4.54 -3.78
C PHE A 88 -8.01 -3.69 -4.96
N GLU A 89 -8.33 -2.42 -4.70
CA GLU A 89 -8.56 -1.42 -5.73
C GLU A 89 -7.34 -0.49 -5.79
N VAL A 90 -6.85 -0.27 -7.01
CA VAL A 90 -5.66 0.53 -7.27
C VAL A 90 -5.95 1.52 -8.38
N ASP A 91 -5.89 2.80 -8.08
CA ASP A 91 -5.94 3.84 -9.11
C ASP A 91 -4.73 3.72 -10.05
N GLN A 92 -4.98 3.80 -11.35
CA GLN A 92 -3.95 3.94 -12.37
C GLN A 92 -3.36 5.35 -12.31
N LEU A 93 -2.04 5.43 -12.17
CA LEU A 93 -1.35 6.71 -12.12
C LEU A 93 -1.02 7.22 -13.52
N VAL A 94 -1.30 8.50 -13.77
CA VAL A 94 -1.03 9.13 -15.07
C VAL A 94 0.46 9.08 -15.38
N GLY A 95 0.81 8.52 -16.54
CA GLY A 95 2.18 8.44 -17.04
C GLY A 95 3.14 7.61 -16.17
N PHE A 96 2.62 6.76 -15.28
CA PHE A 96 3.43 5.91 -14.42
C PHE A 96 2.87 4.48 -14.36
N GLU A 97 3.62 3.52 -14.92
CA GLU A 97 3.33 2.10 -14.79
C GLU A 97 3.69 1.63 -13.38
N GLN A 98 2.75 1.01 -12.68
CA GLN A 98 2.96 0.52 -11.33
C GLN A 98 3.28 -0.97 -11.37
N ASN A 99 4.54 -1.31 -11.11
CA ASN A 99 4.96 -2.69 -10.88
C ASN A 99 4.66 -3.04 -9.41
N LEU A 100 3.74 -3.99 -9.21
CA LEU A 100 3.24 -4.40 -7.89
C LEU A 100 3.45 -5.89 -7.66
N LYS A 101 3.41 -6.32 -6.41
CA LYS A 101 3.38 -7.72 -6.03
C LYS A 101 2.40 -7.97 -4.89
N VAL A 102 1.70 -9.10 -4.98
CA VAL A 102 0.85 -9.61 -3.91
C VAL A 102 1.68 -10.51 -3.03
N VAL A 103 1.69 -10.23 -1.73
CA VAL A 103 2.50 -10.93 -0.74
C VAL A 103 1.58 -11.50 0.33
N VAL A 104 1.77 -12.76 0.67
CA VAL A 104 1.23 -13.37 1.89
C VAL A 104 2.25 -13.16 3.01
N LYS A 105 1.77 -12.65 4.14
CA LYS A 105 2.57 -12.51 5.35
C LYS A 105 2.13 -13.57 6.36
N GLU A 106 3.03 -14.49 6.66
CA GLU A 106 2.87 -15.50 7.69
C GLU A 106 3.97 -15.27 8.74
N ASN A 107 3.59 -14.71 9.89
CA ASN A 107 4.53 -14.23 10.91
C ASN A 107 5.53 -13.21 10.33
N GLU A 108 6.83 -13.53 10.33
CA GLU A 108 7.89 -12.71 9.74
C GLU A 108 8.19 -13.07 8.28
N THR A 109 7.68 -14.21 7.81
CA THR A 109 7.92 -14.68 6.45
C THR A 109 6.99 -13.98 5.46
N LYS A 110 7.58 -13.52 4.35
CA LYS A 110 6.86 -12.90 3.24
C LYS A 110 7.02 -13.74 1.99
N THR A 111 5.91 -14.29 1.49
CA THR A 111 5.89 -15.08 0.27
C THR A 111 5.18 -14.29 -0.83
N THR A 112 5.85 -14.09 -1.96
CA THR A 112 5.23 -13.43 -3.12
C THR A 112 4.36 -14.44 -3.86
N LEU A 113 3.08 -14.13 -4.01
CA LEU A 113 2.15 -14.95 -4.80
C LEU A 113 2.27 -14.64 -6.28
N LYS A 114 2.31 -13.35 -6.64
CA LYS A 114 2.36 -12.90 -8.03
C LYS A 114 2.86 -11.46 -8.14
N GLU A 115 3.63 -11.19 -9.18
CA GLU A 115 3.92 -9.83 -9.65
C GLU A 115 2.93 -9.43 -10.73
N LEU A 116 2.52 -8.16 -10.70
CA LEU A 116 1.49 -7.59 -11.55
C LEU A 116 1.97 -6.23 -12.06
N LYS A 117 1.51 -5.86 -13.25
CA LYS A 117 1.75 -4.54 -13.83
C LYS A 117 0.44 -3.82 -14.02
N VAL A 118 0.22 -2.75 -13.28
CA VAL A 118 -0.90 -1.85 -13.52
C VAL A 118 -0.43 -0.79 -14.51
N PRO A 119 -1.02 -0.73 -15.73
CA PRO A 119 -0.56 0.19 -16.75
C PRO A 119 -0.85 1.63 -16.37
N ALA A 120 0.02 2.52 -16.85
CA ALA A 120 -0.15 3.96 -16.68
C ALA A 120 -1.46 4.44 -17.30
N ALA A 121 -2.14 5.37 -16.62
CA ALA A 121 -3.24 6.09 -17.23
C ALA A 121 -2.72 7.15 -18.21
N THR A 122 -3.51 7.44 -19.25
CA THR A 122 -3.28 8.58 -20.13
C THR A 122 -3.86 9.86 -19.52
N GLN A 123 -3.15 10.97 -19.66
CA GLN A 123 -3.69 12.29 -19.34
C GLN A 123 -4.74 12.66 -20.39
N THR A 124 -5.97 12.84 -19.94
CA THR A 124 -7.12 13.16 -20.81
C THR A 124 -7.44 14.65 -20.83
N LEU A 125 -6.93 15.41 -19.86
CA LEU A 125 -7.12 16.85 -19.81
C LEU A 125 -6.05 17.57 -20.65
N THR A 126 -6.49 18.59 -21.37
CA THR A 126 -5.60 19.53 -22.04
C THR A 126 -4.82 20.37 -21.03
N GLN A 127 -3.70 20.95 -21.46
CA GLN A 127 -2.91 21.87 -20.64
C GLN A 127 -3.78 23.02 -20.09
N GLN A 128 -4.65 23.62 -20.92
CA GLN A 128 -5.52 24.71 -20.49
C GLN A 128 -6.52 24.27 -19.41
N GLN A 129 -7.10 23.07 -19.53
CA GLN A 129 -8.00 22.52 -18.51
C GLN A 129 -7.26 22.28 -17.19
N LEU A 130 -6.05 21.72 -17.25
CA LEU A 130 -5.20 21.52 -16.07
C LEU A 130 -4.89 22.86 -15.38
N VAL A 131 -4.49 23.88 -16.15
CA VAL A 131 -4.26 25.24 -15.63
C VAL A 131 -5.50 25.76 -14.93
N ASN A 132 -6.65 25.76 -15.61
CA ASN A 132 -7.90 26.28 -15.08
C ASN A 132 -8.30 25.60 -13.75
N MET A 133 -8.15 24.27 -13.67
CA MET A 133 -8.48 23.51 -12.48
C MET A 133 -7.47 23.73 -11.35
N LEU A 134 -6.17 23.72 -11.65
CA LEU A 134 -5.11 23.97 -10.65
C LEU A 134 -5.27 25.34 -9.99
N THR A 135 -5.62 26.37 -10.76
CA THR A 135 -5.80 27.74 -10.26
C THR A 135 -7.15 28.00 -9.61
N LYS A 136 -8.09 27.05 -9.67
CA LYS A 136 -9.46 27.23 -9.17
C LYS A 136 -9.52 27.35 -7.65
N HIS A 137 -8.65 26.62 -6.96
CA HIS A 137 -8.62 26.51 -5.52
C HIS A 137 -7.19 26.61 -5.00
N ALA A 138 -7.05 27.00 -3.73
CA ALA A 138 -5.90 26.54 -2.96
C ALA A 138 -6.14 25.07 -2.57
N TRP A 139 -5.09 24.28 -2.53
CA TRP A 139 -5.15 22.83 -2.36
C TRP A 139 -4.54 22.44 -1.03
N ASN A 140 -5.33 21.90 -0.10
CA ASN A 140 -4.88 21.45 1.22
C ASN A 140 -4.49 19.99 1.19
N SER A 141 -3.29 19.65 1.66
CA SER A 141 -2.80 18.28 1.61
C SER A 141 -3.61 17.34 2.49
N VAL A 142 -3.84 16.14 1.99
CA VAL A 142 -4.52 15.06 2.70
C VAL A 142 -3.51 13.99 3.08
N VAL A 143 -3.16 13.95 4.36
CA VAL A 143 -2.17 12.99 4.91
C VAL A 143 -2.60 11.54 4.67
N ARG A 144 -3.88 11.21 4.88
CA ARG A 144 -4.38 9.82 4.80
C ARG A 144 -4.23 9.17 3.42
N THR A 145 -4.17 9.97 2.35
CA THR A 145 -4.04 9.50 0.96
C THR A 145 -2.69 9.84 0.34
N SER A 146 -1.95 10.79 0.93
CA SER A 146 -0.56 11.05 0.56
C SER A 146 0.35 9.92 1.06
N ARG A 147 1.23 9.42 0.21
CA ARG A 147 2.02 8.23 0.51
C ARG A 147 3.34 8.18 -0.24
N VAL A 148 4.31 7.50 0.36
CA VAL A 148 5.55 7.11 -0.27
C VAL A 148 5.29 5.83 -1.07
N LEU A 149 5.62 5.83 -2.37
CA LEU A 149 5.50 4.64 -3.22
C LEU A 149 6.80 3.83 -3.21
N VAL A 150 7.93 4.54 -3.34
CA VAL A 150 9.28 3.98 -3.30
C VAL A 150 10.16 4.90 -2.47
N ALA A 151 10.87 4.37 -1.49
CA ALA A 151 11.81 5.16 -0.69
C ALA A 151 13.23 5.04 -1.27
N ASN A 152 13.92 6.15 -1.53
CA ASN A 152 15.29 6.19 -2.04
C ASN A 152 16.35 6.49 -0.98
N SER A 153 15.97 6.72 0.28
CA SER A 153 16.92 6.71 1.39
C SER A 153 16.25 6.47 2.75
N ASP A 154 17.04 6.13 3.76
CA ASP A 154 16.59 6.00 5.14
C ASP A 154 16.41 7.36 5.84
N ASN A 155 17.08 8.40 5.32
CA ASN A 155 16.87 9.79 5.72
C ASN A 155 15.61 10.33 5.01
N LYS A 156 14.56 10.60 5.78
CA LYS A 156 13.19 10.76 5.25
C LYS A 156 12.58 12.15 5.45
N PRO A 157 13.33 13.27 5.27
CA PRO A 157 12.78 14.58 5.54
C PRO A 157 11.65 14.93 4.55
N TYR A 158 11.74 14.50 3.27
CA TYR A 158 10.65 14.77 2.33
C TYR A 158 9.52 13.75 2.46
N ALA A 159 9.79 12.53 2.94
CA ALA A 159 8.70 11.63 3.32
C ALA A 159 7.81 12.28 4.40
N MET A 160 8.39 12.87 5.45
CA MET A 160 7.62 13.61 6.46
C MET A 160 6.90 14.83 5.88
N PHE A 161 7.56 15.56 4.97
CA PHE A 161 6.91 16.64 4.23
C PHE A 161 5.67 16.14 3.46
N VAL A 162 5.74 14.97 2.84
CA VAL A 162 4.61 14.40 2.08
C VAL A 162 3.52 13.86 2.99
N THR A 163 3.88 13.03 3.98
CA THR A 163 2.94 12.19 4.72
C THR A 163 2.55 12.75 6.09
N VAL A 164 3.22 13.77 6.62
CA VAL A 164 2.93 14.32 7.96
C VAL A 164 2.57 15.79 7.89
N ALA A 165 3.31 16.59 7.13
CA ALA A 165 3.11 18.04 7.11
C ALA A 165 1.75 18.41 6.49
N GLN A 166 1.00 19.25 7.21
CA GLN A 166 -0.21 19.89 6.70
C GLN A 166 0.20 21.12 5.90
N LYS A 167 -0.06 21.09 4.60
CA LYS A 167 0.44 22.07 3.65
C LYS A 167 -0.62 22.47 2.64
N THR A 168 -0.49 23.69 2.12
CA THR A 168 -1.37 24.24 1.10
C THR A 168 -0.55 24.62 -0.13
N PHE A 169 -1.01 24.19 -1.30
CA PHE A 169 -0.48 24.56 -2.61
C PHE A 169 -1.47 25.50 -3.28
N LYS A 170 -1.04 26.72 -3.60
CA LYS A 170 -1.87 27.68 -4.35
C LYS A 170 -1.17 28.07 -5.63
N PHE A 171 -1.80 27.73 -6.76
CA PHE A 171 -1.36 28.07 -8.10
C PHE A 171 -2.03 29.39 -8.52
N GLU A 172 -1.24 30.42 -8.77
CA GLU A 172 -1.74 31.74 -9.19
C GLU A 172 -1.35 32.03 -10.66
N PRO A 173 -2.05 32.96 -11.32
CA PRO A 173 -1.65 33.47 -12.64
C PRO A 173 -0.20 33.97 -12.68
N ASN A 174 0.34 34.16 -13.88
CA ASN A 174 1.71 34.62 -14.11
C ASN A 174 2.77 33.71 -13.46
N ASN A 175 2.51 32.39 -13.43
CA ASN A 175 3.42 31.38 -12.91
C ASN A 175 3.76 31.53 -11.41
N LYS A 176 2.98 32.29 -10.63
CA LYS A 176 3.23 32.47 -9.20
C LYS A 176 2.70 31.28 -8.39
N PHE A 177 3.50 30.79 -7.46
CA PHE A 177 3.12 29.69 -6.57
C PHE A 177 3.30 30.10 -5.10
N ILE A 178 2.25 29.91 -4.30
CA ILE A 178 2.29 30.14 -2.87
C ILE A 178 2.25 28.79 -2.15
N PHE A 179 3.20 28.60 -1.26
CA PHE A 179 3.34 27.42 -0.42
C PHE A 179 3.17 27.80 1.04
N THR A 180 2.29 27.07 1.73
CA THR A 180 2.07 27.24 3.17
C THR A 180 2.19 25.90 3.87
N VAL A 181 2.77 25.88 5.08
CA VAL A 181 2.73 24.78 6.04
C VAL A 181 2.11 25.31 7.31
N THR A 182 1.13 24.59 7.85
CA THR A 182 0.45 24.90 9.11
C THR A 182 0.83 23.96 10.25
N SER A 183 1.40 22.80 9.94
CA SER A 183 1.89 21.82 10.91
C SER A 183 3.00 20.97 10.31
N PRO A 184 4.10 20.67 11.04
CA PRO A 184 4.34 20.96 12.47
C PRO A 184 4.81 22.40 12.75
N LEU A 185 5.08 23.18 11.71
CA LEU A 185 5.57 24.56 11.82
C LEU A 185 4.72 25.46 10.95
N ASN A 186 4.50 26.71 11.40
CA ASN A 186 3.86 27.74 10.58
C ASN A 186 4.92 28.37 9.68
N TYR A 187 4.79 28.16 8.37
CA TYR A 187 5.73 28.68 7.36
C TYR A 187 4.98 29.01 6.07
N THR A 188 5.26 30.17 5.50
CA THR A 188 4.72 30.59 4.20
C THR A 188 5.84 31.07 3.29
N TYR A 189 5.79 30.67 2.03
CA TYR A 189 6.66 31.15 0.97
C TYR A 189 5.82 31.56 -0.25
N GLU A 190 5.82 32.84 -0.56
CA GLU A 190 4.97 33.43 -1.61
C GLU A 190 5.69 33.67 -2.94
N ASN A 191 7.02 33.51 -2.94
CA ASN A 191 7.89 33.76 -4.10
C ASN A 191 8.22 32.47 -4.85
N GLY A 192 7.35 31.47 -4.77
CA GLY A 192 7.47 30.25 -5.54
C GLY A 192 7.02 30.48 -6.99
N SER A 193 7.39 29.55 -7.86
CA SER A 193 6.91 29.54 -9.24
C SER A 193 6.42 28.16 -9.66
N TRP A 194 5.55 28.15 -10.66
CA TRP A 194 5.08 26.91 -11.29
C TRP A 194 4.94 27.11 -12.80
N THR A 195 5.09 26.02 -13.54
CA THR A 195 4.84 25.99 -14.99
C THR A 195 4.19 24.67 -15.34
N ILE A 196 3.35 24.64 -16.36
CA ILE A 196 2.88 23.39 -16.94
C ILE A 196 3.03 23.44 -18.45
N ASN A 197 3.75 22.48 -19.02
CA ASN A 197 3.98 22.34 -20.45
C ASN A 197 3.75 20.90 -20.86
N ASN A 198 2.93 20.66 -21.90
CA ASN A 198 2.58 19.31 -22.34
C ASN A 198 2.10 18.42 -21.18
N SER A 199 1.27 18.98 -20.30
CA SER A 199 0.74 18.33 -19.09
C SER A 199 1.79 17.89 -18.05
N VAL A 200 3.03 18.35 -18.20
CA VAL A 200 4.10 18.16 -17.23
C VAL A 200 4.20 19.40 -16.36
N LEU A 201 3.90 19.25 -15.07
CA LEU A 201 3.95 20.32 -14.09
C LEU A 201 5.37 20.40 -13.49
N ASN A 202 5.87 21.61 -13.27
CA ASN A 202 7.07 21.89 -12.49
C ASN A 202 6.74 22.95 -11.43
N ILE A 203 7.32 22.80 -10.24
CA ILE A 203 7.15 23.74 -9.13
C ILE A 203 8.53 24.02 -8.52
N SER A 204 8.86 25.30 -8.39
CA SER A 204 10.00 25.81 -7.64
C SER A 204 9.49 26.52 -6.39
N THR A 205 9.95 26.12 -5.22
CA THR A 205 9.52 26.73 -3.95
C THR A 205 10.61 26.63 -2.89
N ARG A 206 10.33 27.12 -1.69
CA ARG A 206 11.12 26.87 -0.50
C ARG A 206 10.21 26.25 0.57
N ILE A 207 10.71 25.23 1.23
CA ILE A 207 10.09 24.61 2.40
C ILE A 207 10.96 24.90 3.64
N PRO A 208 10.52 24.59 4.88
CA PRO A 208 11.29 24.91 6.09
C PRO A 208 12.73 24.38 6.10
N ILE A 209 12.99 23.26 5.42
CA ILE A 209 14.31 22.63 5.33
C ILE A 209 15.16 23.11 4.14
N GLY A 210 14.68 24.10 3.37
CA GLY A 210 15.43 24.71 2.27
C GLY A 210 14.67 24.77 0.94
N PRO A 211 15.35 25.16 -0.16
CA PRO A 211 14.78 25.16 -1.50
C PRO A 211 14.26 23.77 -1.88
N LEU A 212 13.13 23.73 -2.60
CA LEU A 212 12.53 22.52 -3.12
C LEU A 212 12.17 22.72 -4.59
N GLU A 213 12.81 21.94 -5.44
CA GLU A 213 12.49 21.81 -6.85
C GLU A 213 11.75 20.50 -7.07
N MET A 214 10.49 20.60 -7.49
CA MET A 214 9.72 19.45 -7.94
C MET A 214 9.61 19.56 -9.46
N LYS A 215 10.26 18.65 -10.17
CA LYS A 215 10.28 18.62 -11.64
C LYS A 215 9.52 17.40 -12.15
N ASN A 216 8.96 17.53 -13.34
CA ASN A 216 8.24 16.47 -14.04
C ASN A 216 7.06 15.88 -13.24
N LEU A 217 6.35 16.73 -12.47
CA LEU A 217 5.17 16.30 -11.73
C LEU A 217 4.09 15.86 -12.70
N ARG A 218 3.47 14.72 -12.39
CA ARG A 218 2.32 14.22 -13.13
C ARG A 218 1.07 14.49 -12.31
N VAL A 219 0.10 15.18 -12.89
CA VAL A 219 -1.24 15.34 -12.30
C VAL A 219 -1.99 14.03 -12.53
N THR A 220 -2.08 13.19 -11.50
CA THR A 220 -2.68 11.86 -11.61
C THR A 220 -4.19 11.89 -11.42
N LYS A 221 -4.70 12.85 -10.66
CA LYS A 221 -6.12 13.13 -10.47
C LYS A 221 -6.31 14.62 -10.28
N ILE A 222 -7.31 15.20 -10.93
CA ILE A 222 -7.77 16.55 -10.62
C ILE A 222 -9.27 16.64 -10.92
N THR A 223 -10.03 17.07 -9.93
CA THR A 223 -11.48 17.30 -9.98
C THR A 223 -11.76 18.68 -9.36
N ASP A 224 -13.04 19.03 -9.17
CA ASP A 224 -13.39 20.24 -8.43
C ASP A 224 -13.04 20.18 -6.93
N SER A 225 -12.80 18.99 -6.38
CA SER A 225 -12.57 18.80 -4.94
C SER A 225 -11.25 18.11 -4.59
N GLU A 226 -10.60 17.45 -5.55
CA GLU A 226 -9.41 16.65 -5.28
C GLU A 226 -8.30 16.94 -6.29
N LEU A 227 -7.07 16.89 -5.80
CA LEU A 227 -5.85 16.93 -6.61
C LEU A 227 -4.92 15.82 -6.13
N SER A 228 -4.26 15.12 -7.04
CA SER A 228 -3.16 14.22 -6.72
C SER A 228 -2.01 14.41 -7.69
N LEU A 229 -0.82 14.54 -7.11
CA LEU A 229 0.43 14.80 -7.81
C LEU A 229 1.39 13.63 -7.54
N LEU A 230 1.86 13.00 -8.61
CA LEU A 230 2.97 12.07 -8.53
C LEU A 230 4.27 12.86 -8.74
N VAL A 231 5.17 12.77 -7.78
CA VAL A 231 6.42 13.53 -7.75
C VAL A 231 7.57 12.64 -7.31
N GLU A 232 8.71 12.81 -7.97
CA GLU A 232 9.98 12.24 -7.55
C GLU A 232 10.84 13.34 -6.95
N ILE A 233 11.26 13.15 -5.71
CA ILE A 233 12.10 14.09 -4.95
C ILE A 233 13.15 13.23 -4.25
N SER A 234 14.42 13.64 -4.27
CA SER A 234 15.61 13.00 -3.65
C SER A 234 15.44 11.66 -2.91
N ASP A 235 14.61 11.59 -1.86
CA ASP A 235 14.39 10.44 -0.98
C ASP A 235 13.24 9.51 -1.41
N GLY A 236 12.63 9.68 -2.58
CA GLY A 236 11.65 8.74 -3.11
C GLY A 236 10.73 9.21 -4.24
N LEU A 237 9.81 8.31 -4.57
CA LEU A 237 8.65 8.56 -5.40
C LEU A 237 7.42 8.68 -4.49
N PHE A 238 6.68 9.77 -4.63
CA PHE A 238 5.60 10.15 -3.74
C PHE A 238 4.33 10.43 -4.51
N LEU A 239 3.20 10.01 -3.95
CA LEU A 239 1.88 10.50 -4.32
C LEU A 239 1.44 11.51 -3.25
N ILE A 240 1.28 12.77 -3.64
CA ILE A 240 0.79 13.84 -2.76
C ILE A 240 -0.64 14.14 -3.14
N SER A 241 -1.56 13.93 -2.22
CA SER A 241 -2.99 14.17 -2.42
C SER A 241 -3.44 15.43 -1.68
N PHE A 242 -4.41 16.11 -2.26
CA PHE A 242 -4.98 17.34 -1.75
C PHE A 242 -6.50 17.36 -1.93
N GLU A 243 -7.16 18.12 -1.07
CA GLU A 243 -8.55 18.53 -1.20
C GLU A 243 -8.62 20.04 -1.47
N ALA A 244 -9.62 20.49 -2.22
CA ALA A 244 -9.87 21.91 -2.41
C ALA A 244 -10.12 22.60 -1.06
N GLN A 245 -9.44 23.71 -0.83
CA GLN A 245 -9.72 24.59 0.31
C GLN A 245 -11.11 25.20 0.11
N LYS A 246 -12.00 24.90 1.06
CA LYS A 246 -13.36 25.45 1.12
C LYS A 246 -13.36 26.92 1.50
#